data_AF-A0A0D3JSK2-F1
#
_entry.id   AF-A0A0D3JSK2-F1
#
_cell.length_a   1.000
_cell.length_b   1.000
_cell.length_c   1.000
_cell.angle_alpha   90.00
_cell.angle_beta   90.00
_cell.angle_gamma   90.00
#
_symmetry.space_group_name_H-M   'P 1'
#
loop_
_entity.id
_entity.type
_entity.pdbx_description
1 polymer ?
#
loop_
_entity_poly.entity_id
_entity_poly.type
_entity_poly.pdbx_seq_one_letter_code
_entity_poly.pdbx_strand_id
1 'polypeptide(L)'
;MPPTFAALAPGGVAVSRKTLPGGIVVTEHELFVPLDHASPDGKTITLFVREVAKAGKEKDDSMPFILYLQGGPGFPSPRVSAPPGGWMKVALDSFRVLLFDQRGTGGVWGFSKVYPWNGRIQP
;
A
#
# COMPACT_ATOMS: atom_id res chain seq x y z
N MET A 1 3.26 -5.38 17.40
CA MET A 1 4.18 -4.32 16.99
C MET A 1 4.06 -4.12 15.49
N PRO A 2 3.89 -2.90 14.96
CA PRO A 2 4.05 -2.67 13.52
C PRO A 2 5.51 -2.93 13.12
N PRO A 3 5.78 -3.42 11.88
CA PRO A 3 7.14 -3.52 11.38
C PRO A 3 7.79 -2.13 11.37
N THR A 4 9.04 -2.04 11.83
CA THR A 4 9.85 -0.81 11.73
C THR A 4 10.50 -0.79 10.35
N PHE A 5 10.13 0.18 9.52
CA PHE A 5 10.82 0.47 8.28
C PHE A 5 11.89 1.54 8.50
N ALA A 6 13.08 1.36 7.93
CA ALA A 6 14.11 2.39 7.90
C ALA A 6 13.74 3.46 6.85
N ALA A 7 14.02 4.73 7.14
CA ALA A 7 13.82 5.81 6.17
C ALA A 7 14.77 5.60 4.98
N LEU A 8 14.18 5.43 3.78
CA LEU A 8 14.94 5.32 2.53
C LEU A 8 14.96 6.68 1.83
N ALA A 9 15.95 6.90 0.96
CA ALA A 9 16.02 8.08 0.08
C ALA A 9 14.75 8.20 -0.79
N PRO A 10 14.44 9.39 -1.35
CA PRO A 10 13.36 9.54 -2.32
C PRO A 10 13.43 8.44 -3.39
N GLY A 11 12.31 7.73 -3.62
CA GLY A 11 12.26 6.55 -4.50
C GLY A 11 12.53 5.20 -3.83
N GLY A 12 12.79 5.17 -2.51
CA GLY A 12 12.92 3.93 -1.75
C GLY A 12 11.59 3.19 -1.58
N VAL A 13 11.67 1.85 -1.50
CA VAL A 13 10.54 0.97 -1.21
C VAL A 13 10.84 0.14 0.03
N ALA A 14 10.04 0.29 1.08
CA ALA A 14 10.10 -0.58 2.25
C ALA A 14 9.05 -1.69 2.11
N VAL A 15 9.42 -2.94 2.40
CA VAL A 15 8.56 -4.12 2.12
C VAL A 15 8.43 -5.01 3.35
N SER A 16 7.21 -5.36 3.74
CA SER A 16 6.94 -6.43 4.71
C SER A 16 5.97 -7.46 4.13
N ARG A 17 6.06 -8.71 4.58
CA ARG A 17 5.24 -9.81 4.05
C ARG A 17 4.69 -10.70 5.15
N LYS A 18 3.44 -11.14 4.99
CA LYS A 18 2.78 -12.10 5.87
C LYS A 18 1.83 -13.00 5.09
N THR A 19 1.69 -14.25 5.56
CA THR A 19 0.67 -15.18 5.06
C THR A 19 -0.57 -15.08 5.93
N LEU A 20 -1.75 -15.04 5.31
CA LEU A 20 -3.04 -15.00 5.99
C LEU A 20 -3.87 -16.28 5.69
N PRO A 21 -4.89 -16.59 6.51
CA PRO A 21 -5.82 -17.67 6.23
C PRO A 21 -6.46 -17.57 4.83
N GLY A 22 -6.79 -18.72 4.25
CA GLY A 22 -7.30 -18.78 2.88
C GLY A 22 -6.22 -18.84 1.79
N GLY A 23 -4.97 -19.11 2.18
CA GLY A 23 -3.88 -19.35 1.22
C GLY A 23 -3.47 -18.11 0.46
N ILE A 24 -3.45 -16.94 1.12
CA ILE A 24 -3.03 -15.68 0.52
C ILE A 24 -1.80 -15.13 1.23
N VAL A 25 -0.98 -14.43 0.46
CA VAL A 25 0.18 -13.69 0.94
C VAL A 25 -0.09 -12.21 0.73
N VAL A 26 0.11 -11.41 1.78
CA VAL A 26 0.03 -9.96 1.74
C VAL A 26 1.44 -9.38 1.86
N THR A 27 1.84 -8.61 0.85
CA THR A 27 3.07 -7.83 0.85
C THR A 27 2.70 -6.36 0.98
N GLU A 28 3.13 -5.71 2.06
CA GLU A 28 2.92 -4.29 2.32
C GLU A 28 4.14 -3.52 1.82
N HIS A 29 3.91 -2.54 0.95
CA HIS A 29 4.92 -1.68 0.34
C HIS A 29 4.71 -0.24 0.82
N GLU A 30 5.78 0.39 1.30
CA GLU A 30 5.84 1.84 1.57
C GLU A 30 6.70 2.50 0.50
N LEU A 31 6.12 3.45 -0.23
CA LEU A 31 6.78 4.21 -1.28
C LEU A 31 7.03 5.64 -0.81
N PHE A 32 8.28 6.08 -0.81
CA PHE A 32 8.64 7.46 -0.48
C PHE A 32 8.70 8.30 -1.76
N VAL A 33 7.73 9.20 -1.94
CA VAL A 33 7.58 9.99 -3.16
C VAL A 33 7.63 11.49 -2.86
N PRO A 34 8.10 12.33 -3.80
CA PRO A 34 8.09 13.77 -3.62
C PRO A 34 6.68 14.30 -3.36
N LEU A 35 6.54 15.21 -2.40
CA LEU A 35 5.31 15.96 -2.15
C LEU A 35 4.99 16.80 -3.38
N ASP A 36 5.99 17.52 -3.88
CA ASP A 36 5.96 18.29 -5.12
C ASP A 36 6.78 17.57 -6.19
N HIS A 37 6.13 17.20 -7.30
CA HIS A 37 6.76 16.51 -8.42
C HIS A 37 7.73 17.40 -9.21
N ALA A 38 7.58 18.73 -9.13
CA ALA A 38 8.52 19.68 -9.75
C ALA A 38 9.80 19.89 -8.92
N SER A 39 9.77 19.48 -7.64
CA SER A 39 10.90 19.56 -6.72
C SER A 39 11.20 18.17 -6.14
N PRO A 40 11.82 17.25 -6.91
CA PRO A 40 12.01 15.85 -6.53
C PRO A 40 12.87 15.67 -5.27
N ASP A 41 13.79 16.60 -5.01
CA ASP A 41 14.64 16.60 -3.80
C ASP A 41 13.98 17.31 -2.60
N GLY A 42 12.72 17.71 -2.74
CA GLY A 42 11.95 18.43 -1.73
C GLY A 42 11.38 17.51 -0.65
N LYS A 43 10.33 17.99 0.03
CA LYS A 43 9.58 17.21 1.02
C LYS A 43 9.04 15.92 0.39
N THR A 44 9.03 14.82 1.14
CA THR A 44 8.46 13.55 0.69
C THR A 44 7.19 13.22 1.46
N ILE A 45 6.32 12.44 0.83
CA ILE A 45 5.22 11.74 1.51
C ILE A 45 5.39 10.24 1.34
N THR A 46 4.73 9.48 2.18
CA THR A 46 4.69 8.01 2.09
C THR A 46 3.36 7.57 1.50
N LEU A 47 3.41 6.77 0.44
CA LEU A 47 2.28 6.04 -0.09
C LEU A 47 2.33 4.60 0.40
N PHE A 48 1.17 4.00 0.63
CA PHE A 48 1.07 2.65 1.12
C PHE A 48 0.32 1.77 0.10
N VAL A 49 0.88 0.59 -0.18
CA VAL A 49 0.30 -0.37 -1.11
C VAL A 49 0.28 -1.74 -0.44
N ARG A 50 -0.86 -2.43 -0.47
CA ARG A 50 -0.89 -3.87 -0.19
C ARG A 50 -1.00 -4.63 -1.48
N GLU A 51 -0.01 -5.44 -1.76
CA GLU A 51 -0.11 -6.48 -2.74
C GLU A 51 -0.69 -7.74 -2.09
N VAL A 52 -1.71 -8.32 -2.71
CA VAL A 52 -2.32 -9.58 -2.33
C VAL A 52 -2.09 -10.57 -3.46
N ALA A 53 -1.56 -11.74 -3.12
CA ALA A 53 -1.33 -12.83 -4.05
C ALA A 53 -1.81 -14.15 -3.42
N LYS A 54 -2.10 -15.14 -4.25
CA LYS A 54 -2.24 -16.52 -3.78
C LYS A 54 -0.88 -17.02 -3.28
N ALA A 55 -0.85 -17.86 -2.26
CA ALA A 55 0.38 -18.45 -1.76
C ALA A 55 1.04 -19.33 -2.84
N GLY A 56 2.35 -19.20 -2.99
CA GLY A 56 3.14 -19.85 -4.05
C GLY A 56 3.18 -19.06 -5.36
N LYS A 57 2.53 -17.90 -5.39
CA LYS A 57 2.34 -17.05 -6.59
C LYS A 57 2.79 -15.60 -6.34
N GLU A 58 3.18 -15.25 -5.11
CA GLU A 58 3.57 -13.90 -4.69
C GLU A 58 4.90 -13.37 -5.28
N LYS A 59 5.66 -14.23 -5.95
CA LYS A 59 6.91 -13.88 -6.67
C LYS A 59 6.86 -14.27 -8.14
N ASP A 60 5.67 -14.62 -8.64
CA ASP A 60 5.51 -14.94 -10.05
C ASP A 60 5.48 -13.62 -10.84
N ASP A 61 6.57 -13.33 -11.52
CA ASP A 61 6.73 -12.12 -12.35
C ASP A 61 5.97 -12.21 -13.67
N SER A 62 5.47 -13.41 -14.05
CA SER A 62 4.62 -13.58 -15.23
C SER A 62 3.16 -13.18 -14.98
N MET A 63 2.76 -13.09 -13.70
CA MET A 63 1.41 -12.70 -13.35
C MET A 63 1.20 -11.18 -13.44
N PRO A 64 0.18 -10.73 -14.19
CA PRO A 64 -0.18 -9.32 -14.25
C PRO A 64 -0.74 -8.79 -12.92
N PHE A 65 -0.64 -7.48 -12.73
CA PHE A 65 -1.24 -6.78 -11.60
C PHE A 65 -2.62 -6.22 -11.92
N ILE A 66 -3.52 -6.27 -10.93
CA ILE A 66 -4.74 -5.44 -10.91
C ILE A 66 -4.53 -4.34 -9.87
N LEU A 67 -4.66 -3.08 -10.27
CA LEU A 67 -4.68 -1.95 -9.35
C LEU A 67 -6.12 -1.64 -8.94
N TYR A 68 -6.41 -1.77 -7.65
CA TYR A 68 -7.67 -1.37 -7.06
C TYR A 68 -7.56 0.05 -6.52
N LEU A 69 -8.37 0.95 -7.08
CA LEU A 69 -8.50 2.33 -6.62
C LEU A 69 -9.83 2.49 -5.91
N GLN A 70 -9.78 2.67 -4.59
CA GLN A 70 -10.98 3.00 -3.83
C GLN A 70 -11.54 4.33 -4.34
N GLY A 71 -12.83 4.33 -4.69
CA GLY A 71 -13.54 5.53 -5.12
C GLY A 71 -13.83 6.49 -3.95
N GLY A 72 -14.31 7.68 -4.28
CA GLY A 72 -14.58 8.75 -3.32
C GLY A 72 -13.30 9.37 -2.73
N PRO A 73 -13.25 10.68 -2.48
CA PRO A 73 -12.11 11.27 -1.81
C PRO A 73 -12.08 10.87 -0.33
N GLY A 74 -10.90 10.55 0.20
CA GLY A 74 -10.67 10.40 1.64
C GLY A 74 -10.87 8.99 2.25
N PHE A 75 -11.27 7.98 1.46
CA PHE A 75 -11.44 6.61 1.97
C PHE A 75 -10.24 5.70 1.69
N PRO A 76 -9.64 5.06 2.72
CA PRO A 76 -8.54 4.13 2.49
C PRO A 76 -9.00 2.91 1.70
N SER A 77 -8.06 2.24 1.04
CA SER A 77 -8.32 0.97 0.39
C SER A 77 -8.85 -0.05 1.42
N PRO A 78 -9.78 -0.93 1.04
CA PRO A 78 -10.30 -1.95 1.94
C PRO A 78 -9.18 -2.80 2.55
N ARG A 79 -9.39 -3.23 3.79
CA ARG A 79 -8.51 -4.23 4.40
C ARG A 79 -8.71 -5.57 3.69
N VAL A 80 -7.63 -6.34 3.58
CA VAL A 80 -7.66 -7.68 2.99
C VAL A 80 -8.53 -8.58 3.87
N SER A 81 -9.60 -9.14 3.31
CA SER A 81 -10.36 -10.21 3.96
C SER A 81 -9.59 -11.54 3.83
N ALA A 82 -9.56 -12.30 4.92
CA ALA A 82 -8.91 -13.60 5.00
C ALA A 82 -9.89 -14.58 5.68
N PRO A 83 -10.46 -15.56 4.96
CA PRO A 83 -10.19 -15.89 3.55
C PRO A 83 -10.73 -14.84 2.56
N PRO A 84 -10.16 -14.72 1.35
CA PRO A 84 -10.63 -13.79 0.33
C PRO A 84 -12.01 -14.19 -0.19
N GLY A 85 -12.89 -13.20 -0.35
CA GLY A 85 -14.25 -13.36 -0.88
C GLY A 85 -14.51 -12.54 -2.15
N GLY A 86 -15.70 -12.71 -2.72
CA GLY A 86 -16.16 -11.93 -3.88
C GLY A 86 -15.21 -12.02 -5.08
N TRP A 87 -15.00 -10.89 -5.75
CA TRP A 87 -14.14 -10.79 -6.94
C TRP A 87 -12.67 -11.12 -6.64
N MET A 88 -12.18 -10.82 -5.43
CA MET A 88 -10.79 -11.03 -5.03
C MET A 88 -10.42 -12.52 -5.09
N LYS A 89 -11.34 -13.40 -4.66
CA LYS A 89 -11.11 -14.85 -4.70
C LYS A 89 -10.80 -15.34 -6.11
N VAL A 90 -11.52 -14.83 -7.11
CA VAL A 90 -11.35 -15.22 -8.53
C VAL A 90 -10.13 -14.52 -9.14
N ALA A 91 -9.92 -13.24 -8.85
CA ALA A 91 -8.79 -12.47 -9.37
C ALA A 91 -7.45 -13.10 -8.97
N LEU A 92 -7.31 -13.56 -7.73
CA LEU A 92 -6.06 -14.13 -7.22
C LEU A 92 -5.62 -15.44 -7.90
N ASP A 93 -6.47 -16.06 -8.72
CA ASP A 93 -6.06 -17.22 -9.52
C ASP A 93 -5.17 -16.83 -10.70
N SER A 94 -5.31 -15.60 -11.23
CA SER A 94 -4.60 -15.13 -12.44
C SER A 94 -3.83 -13.82 -12.27
N PHE A 95 -4.03 -13.11 -11.15
CA PHE A 95 -3.48 -11.78 -10.92
C PHE A 95 -2.88 -11.64 -9.52
N ARG A 96 -1.94 -10.70 -9.39
CA ARG A 96 -1.55 -10.08 -8.11
C ARG A 96 -2.35 -8.80 -7.94
N VAL A 97 -3.00 -8.59 -6.81
CA VAL A 97 -3.88 -7.43 -6.61
C VAL A 97 -3.19 -6.38 -5.76
N LEU A 98 -3.09 -5.15 -6.27
CA LEU A 98 -2.56 -3.98 -5.57
C LEU A 98 -3.72 -3.14 -5.00
N LEU A 99 -3.79 -3.09 -3.68
CA LEU A 99 -4.68 -2.24 -2.90
C LEU A 99 -3.91 -0.97 -2.53
N PHE A 100 -4.21 0.14 -3.21
CA PHE A 100 -3.43 1.37 -3.12
C PHE A 100 -4.16 2.44 -2.31
N ASP A 101 -3.48 3.01 -1.31
CA ASP A 101 -3.98 4.17 -0.58
C ASP A 101 -3.51 5.45 -1.28
N GLN A 102 -4.48 6.26 -1.74
CA GLN A 102 -4.18 7.51 -2.43
C GLN A 102 -3.54 8.55 -1.49
N ARG A 103 -3.02 9.64 -2.09
CA ARG A 103 -2.49 10.78 -1.31
C ARG A 103 -3.60 11.35 -0.43
N GLY A 104 -3.26 11.69 0.82
CA GLY A 104 -4.22 12.29 1.76
C GLY A 104 -5.23 11.31 2.37
N THR A 105 -5.16 10.01 2.04
CA THR A 105 -6.21 9.04 2.36
C THR A 105 -5.90 8.17 3.59
N GLY A 106 -5.27 8.79 4.62
CA GLY A 106 -4.52 8.19 5.74
C GLY A 106 -5.10 7.10 6.64
N GLY A 107 -5.79 6.10 6.10
CA GLY A 107 -6.40 5.02 6.86
C GLY A 107 -5.53 3.77 7.05
N VAL A 108 -4.26 3.79 6.65
CA VAL A 108 -3.31 2.74 7.03
C VAL A 108 -2.14 3.36 7.75
N TRP A 109 -2.09 3.08 9.06
CA TRP A 109 -1.02 3.36 10.03
C TRP A 109 0.21 4.06 9.44
N GLY A 110 0.19 5.40 9.35
CA GLY A 110 1.32 6.10 8.74
C GLY A 110 1.26 7.62 8.70
N PHE A 111 0.08 8.25 8.64
CA PHE A 111 0.01 9.73 8.67
C PHE A 111 0.62 10.33 9.95
N SER A 112 0.68 9.56 11.04
CA SER A 112 1.22 10.03 12.32
C SER A 112 2.76 10.10 12.37
N LYS A 113 3.50 9.41 11.49
CA LYS A 113 4.96 9.27 11.68
C LYS A 113 5.84 10.13 10.78
N VAL A 114 5.32 10.67 9.67
CA VAL A 114 6.13 11.48 8.73
C VAL A 114 5.80 12.98 8.81
N TYR A 115 4.58 13.33 9.21
CA TYR A 115 4.22 14.70 9.62
C TYR A 115 3.28 14.63 10.83
N PRO A 116 3.66 15.14 12.02
CA PRO A 116 2.68 15.36 13.07
C PRO A 116 1.64 16.37 12.57
N TRP A 117 0.48 15.87 12.15
CA TRP A 117 -0.64 16.69 11.71
C TRP A 117 -1.22 17.41 12.94
N ASN A 118 -1.05 18.73 13.00
CA ASN A 118 -1.47 19.58 14.12
C ASN A 118 -2.85 20.23 13.93
N GLY A 119 -3.64 19.74 12.97
CA GLY A 119 -4.98 20.26 12.68
C GLY A 119 -5.02 21.61 11.96
N ARG A 120 -3.90 22.12 11.44
CA ARG A 120 -3.88 23.37 10.64
C ARG A 120 -3.28 23.15 9.25
N ILE A 121 -4.03 23.56 8.24
CA ILE A 121 -3.46 23.85 6.91
C ILE A 121 -2.72 25.18 7.06
N GLN A 122 -1.40 25.18 6.92
CA GLN A 122 -0.67 26.44 6.77
C GLN A 122 -0.73 26.87 5.30
N PRO A 123 -0.96 28.16 5.03
CA PRO A 123 -1.10 28.70 3.68
C PRO A 123 0.19 28.58 2.86
#